data_AF-A0A520P5C8-F1
#
_entry.id   AF-A0A520P5C8-F1
#
_cell.length_a   1.000
_cell.length_b   1.000
_cell.length_c   1.000
_cell.angle_alpha   90.00
_cell.angle_beta   90.00
_cell.angle_gamma   90.00
#
_symmetry.space_group_name_H-M   'P 1'
#
loop_
_entity.id
_entity.type
_entity.pdbx_description
1 polymer ?
#
loop_
_entity_poly.entity_id
_entity_poly.type
_entity_poly.pdbx_seq_one_letter_code
_entity_poly.pdbx_strand_id
1 'polypeptide(L)'
;MLNLKKFFYLILLLIAEPMLAKEKIVFYPKSIDKDCFAGRALSYDECGYQKEVLKKALNEANEDGKIVLIVYGAEWCIWCHVFKDHIKGNYGKFSYKLEGQQGYDLDEKPSAAEIELAHELNAFVSKNFIIANIEAQHSFDGYDVLFETGGAKHIKDSIPFIYTVDENGIFLHDMPSTHELNALEKKRNGDDWYRGYNRDVLLQELKKLLN
;
A
#
# COMPACT_ATOMS: atom_id res chain seq x y z
N MET A 1 43.85 -13.33 -56.14
CA MET A 1 42.76 -13.56 -55.15
C MET A 1 43.04 -12.70 -53.94
N LEU A 2 42.30 -11.61 -53.72
CA LEU A 2 42.04 -11.07 -52.38
C LEU A 2 40.77 -10.22 -52.43
N ASN A 3 39.86 -10.52 -51.51
CA ASN A 3 38.45 -10.18 -51.47
C ASN A 3 38.28 -8.99 -50.50
N LEU A 4 37.70 -7.86 -50.92
CA LEU A 4 37.49 -6.71 -50.04
C LEU A 4 36.00 -6.29 -50.04
N LYS A 5 35.18 -7.06 -49.31
CA LYS A 5 33.83 -6.63 -48.93
C LYS A 5 33.96 -5.64 -47.76
N LYS A 6 33.64 -4.37 -47.99
CA LYS A 6 33.51 -3.37 -46.91
C LYS A 6 32.19 -3.57 -46.18
N PHE A 7 32.33 -3.78 -44.88
CA PHE A 7 31.29 -3.93 -43.87
C PHE A 7 30.40 -2.69 -43.77
N PHE A 8 29.08 -2.89 -43.85
CA PHE A 8 28.08 -1.97 -43.33
C PHE A 8 27.94 -2.25 -41.84
N TYR A 9 28.30 -1.29 -40.98
CA TYR A 9 27.96 -1.34 -39.55
C TYR A 9 26.53 -0.80 -39.38
N LEU A 10 25.57 -1.69 -39.18
CA LEU A 10 24.23 -1.36 -38.71
C LEU A 10 24.28 -1.39 -37.17
N ILE A 11 24.30 -0.22 -36.52
CA ILE A 11 24.15 -0.12 -35.07
C ILE A 11 22.68 -0.40 -34.76
N LEU A 12 22.38 -1.63 -34.34
CA LEU A 12 21.09 -2.00 -33.77
C LEU A 12 21.05 -1.45 -32.34
N LEU A 13 20.40 -0.29 -32.14
CA LEU A 13 19.97 0.15 -30.82
C LEU A 13 18.86 -0.80 -30.37
N LEU A 14 19.24 -1.86 -29.67
CA LEU A 14 18.33 -2.64 -28.84
C LEU A 14 17.85 -1.72 -27.71
N ILE A 15 16.73 -1.04 -27.93
CA ILE A 15 15.94 -0.48 -26.85
C ILE A 15 15.38 -1.71 -26.13
N ALA A 16 16.11 -2.19 -25.12
CA ALA A 16 15.52 -3.10 -24.15
C ALA A 16 14.44 -2.27 -23.44
N GLU A 17 13.19 -2.47 -23.82
CA GLU A 17 12.08 -2.09 -22.93
C GLU A 17 12.37 -2.80 -21.61
N PRO A 18 12.62 -2.07 -20.52
CA PRO A 18 12.76 -2.74 -19.23
C PRO A 18 11.45 -3.48 -19.04
N MET A 19 11.48 -4.81 -18.99
CA MET A 19 10.40 -5.56 -18.39
C MET A 19 10.25 -4.95 -17.00
N LEU A 20 9.18 -4.17 -16.79
CA LEU A 20 8.83 -3.60 -15.51
C LEU A 20 8.63 -4.78 -14.57
N ALA A 21 9.70 -5.19 -13.89
CA ALA A 21 9.60 -6.05 -12.75
C ALA A 21 8.64 -5.33 -11.79
N LYS A 22 7.57 -6.02 -11.38
CA LYS A 22 6.59 -5.46 -10.45
C LYS A 22 7.34 -4.85 -9.27
N GLU A 23 7.31 -3.52 -9.15
CA GLU A 23 8.08 -2.84 -8.13
C GLU A 23 7.58 -3.30 -6.76
N LYS A 24 8.53 -3.69 -5.91
CA LYS A 24 8.20 -4.32 -4.64
C LYS A 24 8.07 -3.25 -3.58
N ILE A 25 6.83 -2.96 -3.20
CA ILE A 25 6.53 -2.16 -2.02
C ILE A 25 7.08 -2.86 -0.77
N VAL A 26 7.77 -2.10 0.07
CA VAL A 26 8.25 -2.54 1.38
C VAL A 26 7.16 -2.28 2.42
N PHE A 27 6.85 -3.32 3.19
CA PHE A 27 5.91 -3.25 4.31
C PHE A 27 6.63 -3.61 5.61
N TYR A 28 6.26 -2.90 6.67
CA TYR A 28 6.50 -3.24 8.05
C TYR A 28 5.16 -3.52 8.76
N PRO A 29 5.08 -4.57 9.59
CA PRO A 29 6.13 -5.56 9.87
C PRO A 29 6.47 -6.40 8.63
N LYS A 30 7.76 -6.75 8.43
CA LYS A 30 8.20 -7.61 7.32
C LYS A 30 7.73 -9.06 7.47
N SER A 31 7.50 -9.48 8.70
CA SER A 31 6.99 -10.80 9.08
C SER A 31 6.24 -10.67 10.39
N ILE A 32 5.17 -11.44 10.55
CA ILE A 32 4.39 -11.56 11.79
C ILE A 32 4.62 -12.97 12.33
N ASP A 33 4.63 -13.13 13.65
CA ASP A 33 4.69 -14.45 14.27
C ASP A 33 3.48 -15.29 13.79
N LYS A 34 3.75 -16.50 13.29
CA LYS A 34 2.73 -17.42 12.77
C LYS A 34 1.69 -17.81 13.82
N ASP A 35 2.02 -17.70 15.11
CA ASP A 35 1.13 -18.04 16.22
C ASP A 35 0.44 -16.77 16.78
N CYS A 36 0.78 -15.58 16.25
CA CYS A 36 0.17 -14.33 16.69
C CYS A 36 -1.35 -14.35 16.46
N PHE A 37 -2.08 -14.03 17.53
CA PHE A 37 -3.54 -14.03 17.57
C PHE A 37 -4.18 -15.35 17.09
N ALA A 38 -3.55 -16.48 17.46
CA ALA A 38 -3.93 -17.83 17.02
C ALA A 38 -3.73 -18.07 15.50
N GLY A 39 -2.74 -17.38 14.90
CA GLY A 39 -2.39 -17.50 13.49
C GLY A 39 -3.28 -16.72 12.54
N ARG A 40 -4.02 -15.75 13.07
CA ARG A 40 -4.97 -14.92 12.31
C ARG A 40 -4.38 -13.60 11.82
N ALA A 41 -3.30 -13.14 12.42
CA ALA A 41 -2.62 -11.91 12.03
C ALA A 41 -1.87 -12.09 10.69
N LEU A 42 -2.17 -11.25 9.69
CA LEU A 42 -1.61 -11.37 8.32
C LEU A 42 -0.88 -10.09 7.87
N SER A 43 -1.46 -8.94 8.18
CA SER A 43 -0.97 -7.62 7.77
C SER A 43 -0.57 -6.76 8.96
N TYR A 44 -1.24 -6.95 10.09
CA TYR A 44 -1.06 -6.18 11.31
C TYR A 44 -0.53 -7.08 12.41
N ASP A 45 0.60 -6.73 13.03
CA ASP A 45 1.16 -7.49 14.14
C ASP A 45 0.39 -7.18 15.42
N GLU A 46 -0.57 -8.03 15.77
CA GLU A 46 -1.40 -7.88 16.97
C GLU A 46 -0.68 -8.29 18.27
N CYS A 47 0.58 -8.75 18.19
CA CYS A 47 1.31 -9.33 19.32
C CYS A 47 2.64 -8.63 19.62
N GLY A 48 3.22 -7.97 18.63
CA GLY A 48 4.47 -7.22 18.76
C GLY A 48 4.27 -5.76 19.17
N TYR A 49 5.40 -5.09 19.40
CA TYR A 49 5.46 -3.66 19.68
C TYR A 49 5.39 -2.86 18.38
N GLN A 50 4.35 -2.03 18.25
CA GLN A 50 4.12 -1.18 17.09
C GLN A 50 5.15 -0.05 16.99
N LYS A 51 5.70 0.41 18.12
CA LYS A 51 6.83 1.36 18.11
C LYS A 51 8.05 0.79 17.38
N GLU A 52 8.30 -0.51 17.52
CA GLU A 52 9.39 -1.18 16.79
C GLU A 52 9.06 -1.37 15.30
N VAL A 53 7.77 -1.55 14.94
CA VAL A 53 7.32 -1.55 13.54
C VAL A 53 7.61 -0.19 12.89
N LEU A 54 7.18 0.91 13.54
CA LEU A 54 7.41 2.26 13.05
C LEU A 54 8.91 2.58 12.96
N LYS A 55 9.68 2.29 14.00
CA LYS A 55 11.13 2.54 14.03
C LYS A 55 11.86 1.87 12.87
N LYS A 56 11.52 0.61 12.56
CA LYS A 56 12.13 -0.10 11.42
C LYS A 56 11.72 0.50 10.08
N ALA A 57 10.46 0.93 9.94
CA ALA A 57 10.00 1.62 8.75
C ALA A 57 10.72 2.96 8.55
N LEU A 58 10.88 3.76 9.62
CA LEU A 58 11.62 5.02 9.59
C LEU A 58 13.08 4.82 9.21
N ASN A 59 13.76 3.82 9.80
CA ASN A 59 15.15 3.54 9.47
C ASN A 59 15.32 3.22 7.97
N GLU A 60 14.50 2.33 7.41
CA GLU A 60 14.58 1.99 5.97
C GLU A 60 14.16 3.16 5.08
N ALA A 61 13.15 3.94 5.49
CA ALA A 61 12.74 5.13 4.74
C ALA A 61 13.87 6.17 4.68
N ASN A 62 14.56 6.41 5.79
CA ASN A 62 15.69 7.32 5.87
C ASN A 62 16.90 6.83 5.05
N GLU A 63 17.17 5.51 5.04
CA GLU A 63 18.21 4.90 4.22
C GLU A 63 17.90 4.98 2.72
N ASP A 64 16.64 4.75 2.33
CA ASP A 64 16.19 4.73 0.93
C ASP A 64 15.83 6.13 0.38
N GLY A 65 15.79 7.17 1.23
CA GLY A 65 15.32 8.51 0.86
C GLY A 65 13.82 8.55 0.52
N LYS A 66 13.02 7.75 1.24
CA LYS A 66 11.56 7.63 1.10
C LYS A 66 10.84 8.20 2.33
N ILE A 67 9.52 8.37 2.21
CA ILE A 67 8.65 8.80 3.32
C ILE A 67 7.98 7.56 3.93
N VAL A 68 7.76 7.54 5.25
CA VAL A 68 6.93 6.49 5.86
C VAL A 68 5.46 6.84 5.67
N LEU A 69 4.72 5.92 5.02
CA LEU A 69 3.26 5.94 4.97
C LEU A 69 2.73 5.00 6.05
N ILE A 70 2.16 5.57 7.11
CA ILE A 70 1.50 4.82 8.16
C ILE A 70 0.09 4.46 7.70
N VAL A 71 -0.23 3.17 7.78
CA VAL A 71 -1.59 2.64 7.67
C VAL A 71 -2.00 2.20 9.06
N TYR A 72 -2.67 3.09 9.78
CA TYR A 72 -3.19 2.80 11.11
C TYR A 72 -4.53 2.06 10.96
N GLY A 73 -4.57 0.81 11.43
CA GLY A 73 -5.68 -0.09 11.15
C GLY A 73 -5.65 -1.33 12.01
N ALA A 74 -6.40 -2.36 11.63
CA ALA A 74 -6.48 -3.60 12.37
C ALA A 74 -6.64 -4.78 11.41
N GLU A 75 -6.35 -6.00 11.86
CA GLU A 75 -6.45 -7.18 10.99
C GLU A 75 -7.90 -7.39 10.51
N TRP A 76 -8.88 -7.07 11.35
CA TRP A 76 -10.31 -7.18 11.04
C TRP A 76 -10.81 -6.16 9.99
N CYS A 77 -10.01 -5.14 9.66
CA CYS A 77 -10.39 -4.03 8.79
C CYS A 77 -10.26 -4.41 7.30
N ILE A 78 -11.40 -4.69 6.65
CA ILE A 78 -11.43 -5.07 5.23
C ILE A 78 -10.83 -3.98 4.33
N TRP A 79 -11.15 -2.71 4.56
CA TRP A 79 -10.61 -1.60 3.77
C TRP A 79 -9.09 -1.46 3.87
N CYS A 80 -8.50 -1.86 4.99
CA CYS A 80 -7.06 -1.90 5.19
C CYS A 80 -6.38 -2.92 4.25
N HIS A 81 -6.99 -4.09 4.09
CA HIS A 81 -6.50 -5.13 3.16
C HIS A 81 -6.78 -4.77 1.70
N VAL A 82 -7.94 -4.20 1.41
CA VAL A 82 -8.28 -3.68 0.08
C VAL A 82 -7.27 -2.61 -0.35
N PHE A 83 -6.92 -1.69 0.56
CA PHE A 83 -5.90 -0.66 0.33
C PHE A 83 -4.55 -1.31 0.00
N LYS A 84 -4.08 -2.23 0.85
CA LYS A 84 -2.83 -2.98 0.67
C LYS A 84 -2.76 -3.66 -0.70
N ASP A 85 -3.84 -4.31 -1.13
CA ASP A 85 -3.88 -4.98 -2.42
C ASP A 85 -3.90 -3.99 -3.60
N HIS A 86 -4.64 -2.89 -3.49
CA HIS A 86 -4.67 -1.86 -4.52
C HIS A 86 -3.30 -1.20 -4.71
N ILE A 87 -2.62 -0.81 -3.64
CA ILE A 87 -1.30 -0.19 -3.75
C ILE A 87 -0.25 -1.17 -4.30
N LYS A 88 -0.41 -2.48 -4.06
CA LYS A 88 0.42 -3.52 -4.69
C LYS A 88 0.15 -3.67 -6.20
N GLY A 89 -0.77 -2.91 -6.78
CA GLY A 89 -1.17 -3.03 -8.17
C GLY A 89 -1.91 -4.35 -8.46
N ASN A 90 -2.46 -4.99 -7.44
CA ASN A 90 -3.32 -6.16 -7.66
C ASN A 90 -4.67 -5.68 -8.23
N TYR A 91 -5.26 -6.48 -9.11
CA TYR A 91 -6.58 -6.28 -9.71
C TYR A 91 -7.18 -7.65 -10.05
N GLY A 92 -8.47 -7.69 -10.35
CA GLY A 92 -9.18 -8.94 -10.62
C GLY A 92 -9.92 -9.47 -9.40
N LYS A 93 -9.76 -10.76 -9.12
CA LYS A 93 -10.43 -11.41 -7.99
C LYS A 93 -9.66 -11.22 -6.70
N PHE A 94 -10.35 -10.76 -5.67
CA PHE A 94 -9.84 -10.62 -4.31
C PHE A 94 -10.65 -11.51 -3.37
N SER A 95 -10.00 -12.09 -2.38
CA SER A 95 -10.64 -12.87 -1.33
C SER A 95 -10.18 -12.34 0.02
N TYR A 96 -11.07 -11.59 0.69
CA TYR A 96 -10.82 -11.02 2.01
C TYR A 96 -11.53 -11.90 3.04
N LYS A 97 -10.88 -13.00 3.40
CA LYS A 97 -11.36 -13.94 4.42
C LYS A 97 -10.56 -13.72 5.68
N LEU A 98 -11.19 -13.10 6.66
CA LEU A 98 -10.64 -12.90 8.00
C LEU A 98 -11.36 -13.86 8.93
N GLU A 99 -10.60 -14.59 9.75
CA GLU A 99 -11.18 -15.60 10.63
C GLU A 99 -12.12 -14.95 11.65
N GLY A 100 -13.33 -15.52 11.79
CA GLY A 100 -14.40 -14.97 12.62
C GLY A 100 -15.28 -13.94 11.92
N GLN A 101 -15.01 -13.59 10.66
CA GLN A 101 -15.86 -12.74 9.85
C GLN A 101 -16.48 -13.47 8.66
N GLN A 102 -17.61 -12.97 8.20
CA GLN A 102 -18.10 -13.29 6.87
C GLN A 102 -17.10 -12.70 5.87
N GLY A 103 -16.25 -13.55 5.30
CA GLY A 103 -15.32 -13.12 4.27
C GLY A 103 -16.03 -12.68 2.99
N TYR A 104 -15.35 -11.87 2.18
CA TYR A 104 -15.88 -11.35 0.92
C TYR A 104 -14.97 -11.74 -0.23
N ASP A 105 -15.56 -12.34 -1.26
CA ASP A 105 -14.92 -12.48 -2.56
C ASP A 105 -15.38 -11.30 -3.43
N LEU A 106 -14.44 -10.52 -3.95
CA LEU A 106 -14.68 -9.35 -4.80
C LEU A 106 -14.12 -9.63 -6.19
N ASP A 107 -14.87 -9.32 -7.24
CA ASP A 107 -14.40 -9.46 -8.63
C ASP A 107 -14.27 -8.07 -9.26
N GLU A 108 -13.07 -7.51 -9.23
CA GLU A 108 -12.78 -6.35 -10.06
C GLU A 108 -12.67 -6.79 -11.51
N LYS A 109 -13.53 -6.27 -12.38
CA LYS A 109 -13.37 -6.41 -13.83
C LYS A 109 -12.78 -5.11 -14.37
N PRO A 110 -11.45 -4.92 -14.31
CA PRO A 110 -10.83 -3.68 -14.73
C PRO A 110 -10.84 -3.56 -16.25
N SER A 111 -10.97 -2.33 -16.74
CA SER A 111 -10.62 -1.99 -18.12
C SER A 111 -9.09 -1.97 -18.30
N ALA A 112 -8.62 -1.92 -19.56
CA ALA A 112 -7.18 -1.80 -19.85
C ALA A 112 -6.55 -0.55 -19.21
N ALA A 113 -7.28 0.57 -19.18
CA ALA A 113 -6.82 1.80 -18.52
C ALA A 113 -6.68 1.64 -17.00
N GLU A 114 -7.53 0.82 -16.38
CA GLU A 114 -7.48 0.57 -14.93
C GLU A 114 -6.37 -0.38 -14.53
N ILE A 115 -6.01 -1.30 -15.41
CA ILE A 115 -4.80 -2.12 -15.27
C ILE A 115 -3.57 -1.22 -15.31
N GLU A 116 -3.50 -0.28 -16.25
CA GLU A 116 -2.40 0.70 -16.32
C GLU A 116 -2.32 1.54 -15.04
N LEU A 117 -3.46 2.05 -14.54
CA LEU A 117 -3.51 2.77 -13.26
C LEU A 117 -3.06 1.90 -12.08
N ALA A 118 -3.32 0.59 -12.08
CA ALA A 118 -2.82 -0.31 -11.04
C ALA A 118 -1.28 -0.40 -11.06
N HIS A 119 -0.68 -0.39 -12.25
CA HIS A 119 0.77 -0.36 -12.41
C HIS A 119 1.37 1.00 -12.01
N GLU A 120 0.76 2.12 -12.45
CA GLU A 120 1.19 3.46 -12.05
C GLU A 120 1.13 3.65 -10.53
N LEU A 121 0.03 3.22 -9.90
CA LEU A 121 -0.15 3.27 -8.45
C LEU A 121 0.94 2.47 -7.73
N ASN A 122 1.22 1.25 -8.18
CA ASN A 122 2.27 0.43 -7.59
C ASN A 122 3.67 1.03 -7.73
N ALA A 123 4.01 1.54 -8.91
CA ALA A 123 5.30 2.19 -9.16
C ALA A 123 5.43 3.47 -8.30
N PHE A 124 4.37 4.28 -8.25
CA PHE A 124 4.35 5.48 -7.41
C PHE A 124 4.57 5.14 -5.94
N VAL A 125 3.85 4.15 -5.40
CA VAL A 125 3.99 3.80 -3.99
C VAL A 125 5.36 3.19 -3.70
N SER A 126 5.85 2.28 -4.54
CA SER A 126 7.15 1.62 -4.36
C SER A 126 8.32 2.62 -4.38
N LYS A 127 8.22 3.64 -5.23
CA LYS A 127 9.22 4.69 -5.37
C LYS A 127 9.26 5.63 -4.17
N ASN A 128 8.11 5.99 -3.61
CA ASN A 128 8.04 7.12 -2.66
C ASN A 128 7.86 6.71 -1.20
N PHE A 129 7.33 5.50 -0.93
CA PHE A 129 6.93 5.13 0.42
C PHE A 129 7.57 3.84 0.94
N ILE A 130 7.84 3.84 2.26
CA ILE A 130 7.90 2.63 3.08
C ILE A 130 6.60 2.55 3.87
N ILE A 131 5.91 1.41 3.82
CA ILE A 131 4.60 1.26 4.46
C ILE A 131 4.78 0.71 5.88
N ALA A 132 4.18 1.37 6.87
CA ALA A 132 4.09 0.87 8.25
C ALA A 132 2.62 0.56 8.59
N ASN A 133 2.28 -0.72 8.67
CA ASN A 133 0.98 -1.15 9.19
C ASN A 133 1.05 -1.12 10.72
N ILE A 134 0.36 -0.16 11.32
CA ILE A 134 0.30 0.01 12.77
C ILE A 134 -1.04 -0.53 13.25
N GLU A 135 -0.99 -1.56 14.08
CA GLU A 135 -2.17 -2.20 14.62
C GLU A 135 -2.81 -1.32 15.70
N ALA A 136 -4.11 -1.10 15.63
CA ALA A 136 -4.82 -0.07 16.38
C ALA A 136 -5.53 -0.54 17.65
N GLN A 137 -5.75 -1.84 17.84
CA GLN A 137 -6.75 -2.34 18.79
C GLN A 137 -6.25 -3.45 19.72
N HIS A 138 -5.49 -4.41 19.20
CA HIS A 138 -5.09 -5.59 19.95
C HIS A 138 -3.62 -5.57 20.41
N SER A 139 -2.79 -4.76 19.75
CA SER A 139 -1.40 -4.54 20.13
C SER A 139 -1.28 -3.73 21.43
N PHE A 140 -0.12 -3.85 22.07
CA PHE A 140 0.14 -3.21 23.37
C PHE A 140 0.28 -1.68 23.30
N ASP A 141 0.84 -1.17 22.21
CA ASP A 141 1.34 0.21 22.06
C ASP A 141 0.94 0.85 20.72
N GLY A 142 -0.03 0.28 20.00
CA GLY A 142 -0.55 0.85 18.75
C GLY A 142 -1.08 2.28 18.91
N TYR A 143 -1.89 2.50 19.95
CA TYR A 143 -2.41 3.83 20.28
C TYR A 143 -1.30 4.81 20.66
N ASP A 144 -0.24 4.34 21.32
CA ASP A 144 0.91 5.20 21.65
C ASP A 144 1.60 5.70 20.39
N VAL A 145 1.77 4.84 19.37
CA VAL A 145 2.32 5.27 18.08
C VAL A 145 1.48 6.40 17.50
N LEU A 146 0.17 6.21 17.41
CA LEU A 146 -0.74 7.24 16.89
C LEU A 146 -0.64 8.56 17.67
N PHE A 147 -0.50 8.50 18.99
CA PHE A 147 -0.36 9.68 19.84
C PHE A 147 1.01 10.36 19.67
N GLU A 148 2.10 9.59 19.73
CA GLU A 148 3.48 10.06 19.69
C GLU A 148 3.85 10.65 18.32
N THR A 149 3.33 10.10 17.22
CA THR A 149 3.51 10.72 15.89
C THR A 149 2.67 11.99 15.73
N GLY A 150 1.74 12.28 16.64
CA GLY A 150 0.77 13.37 16.51
C GLY A 150 -0.46 13.04 15.68
N GLY A 151 -0.56 11.83 15.12
CA GLY A 151 -1.69 11.39 14.29
C GLY A 151 -3.03 11.36 15.03
N ALA A 152 -3.01 11.22 16.36
CA ALA A 152 -4.21 11.23 17.20
C ALA A 152 -5.03 12.54 17.10
N LYS A 153 -4.42 13.65 16.65
CA LYS A 153 -5.13 14.93 16.42
C LYS A 153 -5.89 14.97 15.10
N HIS A 154 -5.58 14.05 14.19
CA HIS A 154 -6.03 14.05 12.80
C HIS A 154 -6.96 12.88 12.50
N ILE A 155 -6.78 11.75 13.20
CA ILE A 155 -7.68 10.61 13.08
C ILE A 155 -9.12 11.03 13.39
N LYS A 156 -10.05 10.52 12.58
CA LYS A 156 -11.49 10.74 12.74
C LYS A 156 -12.14 9.45 13.24
N ASP A 157 -13.24 9.04 12.62
CA ASP A 157 -14.11 7.95 13.07
C ASP A 157 -13.95 6.66 12.24
N SER A 158 -12.90 6.54 11.41
CA SER A 158 -12.72 5.37 10.56
C SER A 158 -11.27 4.91 10.42
N ILE A 159 -11.11 3.62 10.16
CA ILE A 159 -9.87 2.99 9.72
C ILE A 159 -10.06 2.35 8.33
N PRO A 160 -9.02 2.27 7.48
CA PRO A 160 -7.65 2.71 7.75
C PRO A 160 -7.53 4.23 7.84
N PHE A 161 -6.81 4.70 8.85
CA PHE A 161 -6.32 6.08 8.89
C PHE A 161 -4.92 6.10 8.27
N ILE A 162 -4.78 6.79 7.15
CA ILE A 162 -3.58 6.75 6.30
C ILE A 162 -2.94 8.12 6.32
N TYR A 163 -1.68 8.18 6.76
CA TYR A 163 -0.95 9.43 6.91
C TYR A 163 0.56 9.22 6.76
N THR A 164 1.27 10.30 6.47
CA THR A 164 2.73 10.32 6.39
C THR A 164 3.36 10.95 7.62
N VAL A 165 4.60 10.57 7.88
CA VAL A 165 5.45 11.15 8.91
C VAL A 165 6.80 11.57 8.34
N ASP A 166 7.44 12.55 8.96
CA ASP A 166 8.80 13.00 8.64
C ASP A 166 9.87 11.98 9.07
N GLU A 167 11.14 12.30 8.84
CA GLU A 167 12.28 11.43 9.18
C GLU A 167 12.41 11.11 10.69
N ASN A 168 11.71 11.88 11.54
CA ASN A 168 11.68 11.72 13.00
C ASN A 168 10.38 11.05 13.48
N GLY A 169 9.48 10.68 12.56
CA GLY A 169 8.20 10.06 12.90
C GLY A 169 7.10 11.05 13.29
N ILE A 170 7.22 12.34 12.95
CA ILE A 170 6.21 13.36 13.25
C ILE A 170 5.25 13.53 12.07
N PHE A 171 3.95 13.60 12.35
CA PHE A 171 2.88 13.76 11.38
C PHE A 171 3.15 14.89 10.37
N LEU A 172 2.91 14.59 9.09
CA LEU A 172 2.97 15.55 7.98
C LEU A 172 1.58 15.79 7.36
N HIS A 173 1.04 14.77 6.69
CA HIS A 173 -0.21 14.86 5.93
C HIS A 173 -1.03 13.58 6.10
N ASP A 174 -2.35 13.70 6.03
CA ASP A 174 -3.29 12.57 5.96
C ASP A 174 -4.10 12.60 4.66
N MET A 175 -4.63 11.44 4.26
CA MET A 175 -5.60 11.35 3.18
C MET A 175 -7.01 11.10 3.73
N PRO A 176 -8.06 11.62 3.08
CA PRO A 176 -9.43 11.41 3.54
C PRO A 176 -9.82 9.94 3.49
N SER A 177 -10.68 9.52 4.42
CA SER A 177 -11.32 8.20 4.37
C SER A 177 -12.34 8.10 3.22
N THR A 178 -12.79 6.88 2.93
CA THR A 178 -13.87 6.63 1.96
C THR A 178 -15.22 7.20 2.41
N HIS A 179 -15.39 7.49 3.70
CA HIS A 179 -16.57 8.19 4.23
C HIS A 179 -16.52 9.70 3.95
N GLU A 180 -15.34 10.29 3.95
CA GLU A 180 -15.14 11.72 3.72
C GLU A 180 -15.05 12.07 2.24
N LEU A 181 -14.40 11.22 1.45
CA LEU A 181 -14.27 11.38 0.02
C LEU A 181 -14.97 10.22 -0.70
N ASN A 182 -16.27 10.39 -0.98
CA ASN A 182 -17.08 9.37 -1.65
C ASN A 182 -16.48 8.89 -2.98
N ALA A 183 -15.77 9.77 -3.71
CA ALA A 183 -15.15 9.43 -5.00
C ALA A 183 -13.94 8.49 -4.89
N LEU A 184 -13.35 8.39 -3.69
CA LEU A 184 -12.23 7.48 -3.39
C LEU A 184 -12.68 6.02 -3.47
N GLU A 185 -13.96 5.77 -3.26
CA GLU A 185 -14.55 4.44 -3.34
C GLU A 185 -15.16 4.18 -4.73
N LYS A 186 -14.79 3.06 -5.33
CA LYS A 186 -15.42 2.50 -6.52
C LYS A 186 -16.40 1.39 -6.14
N LYS A 187 -17.64 1.50 -6.61
CA LYS A 187 -18.72 0.53 -6.39
C LYS A 187 -19.27 0.00 -7.72
N ARG A 188 -19.54 -1.30 -7.76
CA ARG A 188 -20.40 -1.94 -8.77
C ARG A 188 -21.39 -2.85 -8.04
N ASN A 189 -22.68 -2.72 -8.37
CA ASN A 189 -23.76 -3.49 -7.74
C ASN A 189 -24.31 -4.57 -8.68
N GLY A 190 -25.11 -5.50 -8.15
CA GLY A 190 -25.75 -6.58 -8.91
C GLY A 190 -24.96 -7.89 -8.86
N ASP A 191 -25.16 -8.77 -9.85
CA ASP A 191 -24.47 -10.07 -9.96
C ASP A 191 -22.95 -9.94 -10.13
N ASP A 192 -22.50 -8.74 -10.48
CA ASP A 192 -21.10 -8.37 -10.68
C ASP A 192 -20.62 -7.41 -9.59
N TRP A 193 -20.80 -7.81 -8.33
CA TRP A 193 -20.56 -6.95 -7.17
C TRP A 193 -19.06 -6.66 -6.96
N TYR A 194 -18.73 -5.39 -6.75
CA TYR A 194 -17.38 -4.94 -6.44
C TYR A 194 -17.39 -3.71 -5.53
N ARG A 195 -16.48 -3.68 -4.55
CA ARG A 195 -16.22 -2.55 -3.66
C ARG A 195 -14.71 -2.40 -3.48
N GLY A 196 -14.13 -1.28 -3.90
CA GLY A 196 -12.69 -1.06 -3.77
C GLY A 196 -12.29 0.40 -3.92
N TYR A 197 -11.00 0.68 -4.04
CA TYR A 197 -10.54 2.05 -4.28
C TYR A 197 -10.65 2.41 -5.76
N ASN A 198 -11.09 3.64 -6.03
CA ASN A 198 -10.91 4.26 -7.33
C ASN A 198 -9.41 4.61 -7.47
N ARG A 199 -8.68 3.88 -8.32
CA ARG A 199 -7.21 3.98 -8.41
C ARG A 199 -6.70 5.35 -8.82
N ASP A 200 -7.39 6.03 -9.73
CA ASP A 200 -7.01 7.39 -10.12
C ASP A 200 -7.11 8.33 -8.93
N VAL A 201 -8.26 8.36 -8.26
CA VAL A 201 -8.48 9.19 -7.06
C VAL A 201 -7.50 8.82 -5.95
N LEU A 202 -7.31 7.53 -5.68
CA LEU A 202 -6.36 7.04 -4.69
C LEU A 202 -4.93 7.51 -5.00
N LEU A 203 -4.51 7.43 -6.25
CA LEU A 203 -3.19 7.91 -6.66
C LEU A 203 -3.05 9.43 -6.48
N GLN A 204 -4.09 10.20 -6.79
CA GLN A 204 -4.07 11.65 -6.55
C GLN A 204 -3.98 11.98 -5.06
N GLU A 205 -4.71 11.28 -4.19
CA GLU A 205 -4.61 11.51 -2.74
C GLU A 205 -3.23 11.13 -2.20
N LEU A 206 -2.65 10.00 -2.65
CA LEU A 206 -1.29 9.61 -2.25
C LEU A 206 -0.22 10.61 -2.75
N LYS A 207 -0.41 11.20 -3.94
CA LYS A 207 0.47 12.27 -4.46
C LYS A 207 0.45 13.52 -3.58
N LYS A 208 -0.67 13.83 -2.93
CA LYS A 208 -0.77 14.98 -1.99
C LYS A 208 0.02 14.75 -0.70
N LEU A 209 0.28 13.50 -0.31
CA LEU A 209 1.01 13.19 0.92
C LEU A 209 2.52 13.47 0.86
N LEU A 210 3.04 13.82 -0.33
CA LEU A 210 4.45 14.18 -0.55
C LEU A 210 4.72 15.69 -0.52
N ASN A 211 3.68 16.55 -0.51
CA ASN A 211 3.79 17.99 -0.75
C ASN A 211 3.29 18.84 0.42
#